data_AF-T0ZZD2-F1
#
_entry.id   AF-T0ZZD2-F1
#
_cell.length_a   1.000
_cell.length_b   1.000
_cell.length_c   1.000
_cell.angle_alpha   90.00
_cell.angle_beta   90.00
_cell.angle_gamma   90.00
#
_symmetry.space_group_name_H-M   'P 1'
#
loop_
_entity.id
_entity.type
_entity.pdbx_description
1 polymer ?
#
loop_
_entity_poly.entity_id
_entity_poly.type
_entity_poly.pdbx_seq_one_letter_code
_entity_poly.pdbx_strand_id
1 'polypeptide(L)' 'WLGIFVTRFFQGSQFKRSCLANGPKVGSGGSLSPRGDWRAPSDASATVWEEEVRTLPTNSPPLSQKED' A
#
# COMPACT_ATOMS: atom_id res chain seq x y z
N TRP A 1 -6.19 7.99 4.83
CA TRP A 1 -5.38 6.78 5.06
C TRP A 1 -5.20 5.90 3.82
N LEU A 2 -6.27 5.56 3.07
CA LEU A 2 -6.16 4.67 1.90
C LEU A 2 -5.16 5.14 0.83
N GLY A 3 -5.16 6.44 0.48
CA GLY A 3 -4.18 7.02 -0.45
C GLY A 3 -2.72 6.78 -0.01
N ILE A 4 -2.42 7.00 1.28
CA ILE A 4 -1.09 6.72 1.85
C ILE A 4 -0.75 5.23 1.73
N PHE A 5 -1.72 4.36 2.02
CA PHE A 5 -1.53 2.92 1.93
C PHE A 5 -1.17 2.50 0.50
N VAL A 6 -1.93 2.90 -0.52
CA VAL A 6 -1.66 2.47 -1.90
C VAL A 6 -0.29 2.93 -2.39
N THR A 7 0.10 4.18 -2.13
CA THR A 7 1.42 4.69 -2.50
C THR A 7 2.55 3.94 -1.79
N ARG A 8 2.43 3.68 -0.48
CA ARG A 8 3.49 3.01 0.29
C ARG A 8 3.54 1.51 -0.03
N PHE A 9 2.40 0.86 -0.20
CA PHE A 9 2.31 -0.58 -0.37
C PHE A 9 2.76 -1.01 -1.77
N PHE A 10 2.24 -0.37 -2.82
CA PHE A 10 2.51 -0.79 -4.21
C PHE A 10 3.81 -0.22 -4.78
N GLN A 11 4.24 0.98 -4.35
CA GLN A 11 5.43 1.64 -4.88
C GLN A 11 6.55 1.79 -3.83
N GLY A 12 6.23 2.35 -2.66
CA GLY A 12 7.29 2.80 -1.73
C GLY A 12 7.99 1.73 -0.89
N SER A 13 7.41 0.54 -0.70
CA SER A 13 7.92 -0.45 0.27
C SER A 13 8.35 -1.78 -0.33
N GLN A 14 8.07 -2.05 -1.62
CA GLN A 14 8.32 -3.35 -2.22
C GLN A 14 9.82 -3.71 -2.27
N PHE A 15 10.71 -2.75 -2.53
CA PHE A 15 12.16 -2.98 -2.50
C PHE A 15 12.68 -3.45 -1.13
N LYS A 16 12.04 -3.05 -0.03
CA LYS A 16 12.42 -3.52 1.31
C LYS A 16 12.00 -4.98 1.51
N ARG A 17 10.98 -5.43 0.79
CA ARG A 17 10.44 -6.79 0.88
C ARG A 17 11.26 -7.78 0.07
N SER A 18 11.95 -7.36 -0.99
CA SER A 18 12.74 -8.26 -1.85
C SER A 18 13.88 -8.99 -1.12
N CYS A 19 14.32 -8.47 0.03
CA CYS A 19 15.42 -9.01 0.83
C CYS A 19 15.01 -9.38 2.26
N LEU A 20 13.74 -9.71 2.51
CA LEU A 20 13.29 -10.13 3.85
C LEU A 20 14.01 -11.39 4.32
N ALA A 21 14.31 -11.45 5.62
CA ALA A 21 14.80 -12.66 6.28
C ALA A 21 13.76 -13.79 6.25
N ASN A 22 14.19 -15.02 6.53
CA ASN A 22 13.28 -16.15 6.65
C ASN A 22 12.38 -16.01 7.88
N GLY A 23 11.12 -16.43 7.75
CA GLY A 23 10.16 -16.48 8.85
C GLY A 23 8.91 -17.26 8.43
N PRO A 24 8.17 -17.87 9.39
CA PRO A 24 6.96 -18.60 9.08
C PRO A 24 5.82 -17.64 8.71
N LYS A 25 5.00 -18.03 7.73
CA LYS A 25 3.71 -17.38 7.49
C LYS A 25 2.80 -17.63 8.69
N VAL A 26 2.12 -16.58 9.15
CA VAL A 26 1.11 -16.65 10.22
C VAL A 26 -0.18 -16.04 9.70
N GLY A 27 -1.31 -16.71 9.95
CA GLY A 27 -2.64 -16.28 9.49
C GLY A 27 -3.00 -16.75 8.08
N SER A 28 -4.31 -16.78 7.80
CA SER A 28 -4.86 -17.24 6.51
C SER A 28 -4.80 -16.19 5.40
N GLY A 29 -4.76 -14.89 5.75
CA GLY A 29 -4.81 -13.78 4.81
C GLY A 29 -3.55 -13.57 3.95
N GLY A 30 -2.48 -14.33 4.17
CA GLY A 30 -1.23 -14.21 3.41
C GLY A 30 -0.07 -13.62 4.20
N SER A 31 1.09 -13.58 3.56
CA SER A 31 2.33 -12.97 4.05
C SER A 31 2.96 -12.10 2.96
N LEU A 32 3.92 -11.27 3.34
CA LEU A 32 4.60 -10.35 2.41
C LEU A 32 5.98 -10.87 1.94
N SER A 33 6.21 -12.18 2.06
CA SER A 33 7.46 -12.78 1.60
C SER A 33 7.53 -12.77 0.06
N PRO A 34 8.62 -12.26 -0.55
CA PRO A 34 8.82 -12.34 -2.00
C PRO A 34 9.00 -13.78 -2.50
N ARG A 35 9.22 -14.72 -1.56
CA ARG A 35 9.35 -16.16 -1.78
C ARG A 35 8.04 -16.92 -1.55
N GLY A 36 6.96 -16.23 -1.20
CA GLY A 36 5.66 -16.81 -0.87
C GLY A 36 4.51 -16.07 -1.55
N ASP A 37 3.56 -15.59 -0.76
CA ASP A 37 2.27 -15.10 -1.26
C ASP A 37 2.35 -13.76 -2.05
N TRP A 38 3.37 -12.92 -1.80
CA TRP A 38 3.44 -11.59 -2.39
C TRP A 38 4.65 -11.41 -3.32
N ARG A 39 4.42 -11.56 -4.62
CA ARG A 39 5.43 -11.41 -5.68
C ARG A 39 5.13 -10.17 -6.51
N ALA A 40 5.86 -9.09 -6.28
CA ALA A 40 5.69 -7.82 -6.98
C ALA A 40 7.04 -7.18 -7.36
N PRO A 41 7.11 -6.42 -8.46
CA PRO A 41 8.32 -5.70 -8.86
C PRO A 41 8.64 -4.55 -7.91
N SER A 42 9.93 -4.34 -7.62
CA SER A 42 10.39 -3.30 -6.68
C SER A 42 10.30 -1.87 -7.22
N ASP A 43 10.09 -1.73 -8.53
CA ASP A 43 10.03 -0.48 -9.30
C ASP A 43 8.60 -0.21 -9.86
N ALA A 44 7.59 -0.90 -9.34
CA ALA A 44 6.20 -0.66 -9.71
C ALA A 44 5.72 0.75 -9.32
N SER A 45 4.85 1.34 -10.16
CA SER A 45 4.15 2.60 -9.85
C SER A 45 2.80 2.34 -9.17
N ALA A 46 2.38 3.22 -8.26
CA ALA A 46 1.06 3.17 -7.63
C ALA A 46 -0.03 3.96 -8.39
N THR A 47 0.30 4.59 -9.54
CA THR A 47 -0.57 5.57 -10.23
C THR A 47 -2.01 5.11 -10.47
N VAL A 48 -2.20 3.88 -10.97
CA VAL A 48 -3.56 3.37 -11.29
C VAL A 48 -4.45 3.32 -10.04
N TRP A 49 -3.89 2.88 -8.90
CA TRP A 49 -4.61 2.82 -7.64
C TRP A 49 -4.84 4.21 -7.04
N GLU A 50 -3.89 5.13 -7.19
CA GLU A 50 -4.07 6.52 -6.74
C GLU A 50 -5.18 7.23 -7.51
N GLU A 51 -5.29 6.99 -8.81
CA GLU A 51 -6.36 7.50 -9.66
C GLU A 51 -7.71 6.92 -9.22
N GLU A 52 -7.80 5.60 -9.03
CA GLU A 52 -9.02 4.96 -8.54
C GLU A 52 -9.45 5.50 -7.17
N VAL A 53 -8.50 5.64 -6.22
CA VAL A 53 -8.77 6.22 -4.89
C VAL A 53 -9.35 7.63 -4.98
N ARG A 54 -8.95 8.43 -5.98
CA ARG A 54 -9.49 9.79 -6.19
C ARG A 54 -10.94 9.78 -6.66
N THR A 55 -11.40 8.71 -7.30
CA THR A 55 -12.80 8.56 -7.73
C THR A 55 -13.75 8.15 -6.61
N LEU A 56 -13.21 7.67 -5.48
CA LEU A 56 -14.03 7.18 -4.38
C LEU A 56 -14.81 8.32 -3.70
N PRO A 57 -16.07 8.08 -3.30
CA PRO A 57 -16.84 9.07 -2.57
C PRO A 57 -16.14 9.36 -1.24
N THR A 58 -15.73 10.62 -1.06
CA THR A 58 -15.09 11.04 0.18
C THR A 58 -16.18 11.28 1.21
N ASN A 59 -16.50 10.25 1.98
CA ASN A 59 -17.44 10.37 3.12
C ASN A 59 -16.77 11.01 4.36
N SER A 60 -15.70 11.79 4.16
CA SER A 60 -15.14 12.61 5.22
C SER A 60 -15.85 13.96 5.24
N PRO A 61 -16.39 14.41 6.38
CA PRO A 61 -16.76 15.81 6.52
C PRO A 61 -15.53 16.66 6.19
N PRO A 62 -15.69 17.83 5.54
CA PRO A 62 -14.56 18.70 5.27
C PRO A 62 -13.81 18.91 6.58
N LEU A 63 -12.51 18.60 6.60
CA LEU A 63 -11.64 19.04 7.68
C LEU A 63 -11.83 20.55 7.72
N SER A 64 -12.45 21.05 8.80
CA SER A 64 -12.57 22.47 9.07
C SER A 64 -11.24 23.11 8.69
N GLN A 65 -11.29 23.97 7.68
CA GLN A 65 -10.26 24.97 7.48
C GLN A 65 -10.18 25.65 8.85
N LYS A 66 -9.12 25.38 9.61
CA LYS A 66 -8.75 26.29 10.68
C LYS A 66 -8.17 27.49 9.93
N GLU A 67 -9.03 28.46 9.70
CA GLU A 67 -8.60 29.84 9.55
C GLU A 67 -7.91 30.24 10.87
N ASP A 68 -6.82 30.99 10.70
CA ASP A 68 -5.90 31.58 11.70
C ASP A 68 -4.73 30.72 12.21
#